data_AF-A0ABD2NY43-F1
#
_entry.id   AF-A0ABD2NY43-F1
#
_cell.length_a   1.000
_cell.length_b   1.000
_cell.length_c   1.000
_cell.angle_alpha   90.00
_cell.angle_beta   90.00
_cell.angle_gamma   90.00
#
_symmetry.space_group_name_H-M   'P 1'
#
loop_
_entity.id
_entity.type
_entity.pdbx_description
1 polymer ?
#
loop_
_entity_poly.entity_id
_entity_poly.type
_entity_poly.pdbx_seq_one_letter_code
_entity_poly.pdbx_strand_id
1 'polypeptide(L)'
;MNMQFYETPNFSKNAKKIEITNYQKVSKTLQLVNWNVLWNLDDVNDMWVKFCATVKFHVAQNTSSKFMRQSSTKPWIDDGIIRMIRYKKSLWQRYIKNRRDTVTVRDNVVNLSTDNKRSASIFVDTFSKALSREPAGPLPKTSTRRNQNTISHVTISPKLVEAAIKGLKSNSYPGLDAISVKFTSKLLDEGICNSCV
;
A
#
# COMPACT_ATOMS: atom_id res chain seq x y z
N MET A 1 -51.91 12.44 -3.86
CA MET A 1 -50.79 12.05 -4.75
C MET A 1 -49.68 11.53 -3.85
N ASN A 2 -49.58 10.20 -3.66
CA ASN A 2 -48.65 9.60 -2.71
C ASN A 2 -47.30 9.34 -3.40
N MET A 3 -46.29 10.16 -3.08
CA MET A 3 -44.90 9.87 -3.43
C MET A 3 -44.34 8.91 -2.38
N GLN A 4 -44.22 7.63 -2.74
CA GLN A 4 -43.44 6.67 -1.98
C GLN A 4 -41.96 6.87 -2.32
N PHE A 5 -41.18 7.34 -1.36
CA PHE A 5 -39.73 7.32 -1.46
C PHE A 5 -39.26 5.88 -1.21
N TYR A 6 -38.83 5.20 -2.28
CA TYR A 6 -38.12 3.93 -2.13
C TYR A 6 -36.70 4.26 -1.71
N GLU A 7 -36.36 3.98 -0.45
CA GLU A 7 -34.98 4.00 0.00
C GLU A 7 -34.19 2.98 -0.83
N THR A 8 -33.30 3.47 -1.67
CA THR A 8 -32.31 2.60 -2.32
C THR A 8 -31.44 1.99 -1.22
N PRO A 9 -31.23 0.66 -1.19
CA PRO A 9 -30.44 0.05 -0.14
C PRO A 9 -29.05 0.69 -0.16
N ASN A 10 -28.62 1.16 1.01
CA ASN A 10 -27.39 1.90 1.22
C ASN A 10 -26.18 1.04 0.79
N PHE A 11 -25.81 1.09 -0.49
CA PHE A 11 -24.72 0.28 -1.04
C PHE A 11 -23.40 0.82 -0.50
N SER A 12 -22.70 -0.02 0.27
CA SER A 12 -21.32 0.27 0.69
C SER A 12 -20.48 0.60 -0.55
N LYS A 13 -19.85 1.78 -0.57
CA LYS A 13 -18.96 2.27 -1.65
C LYS A 13 -17.81 1.30 -2.01
N ASN A 14 -17.62 0.23 -1.24
CA ASN A 14 -16.54 -0.74 -1.39
C ASN A 14 -17.00 -2.12 -1.89
N ALA A 15 -18.26 -2.29 -2.32
CA ALA A 15 -18.73 -3.56 -2.87
C ALA A 15 -18.60 -3.59 -4.40
N LYS A 16 -17.86 -4.56 -4.93
CA LYS A 16 -17.77 -4.82 -6.38
C LYS A 16 -18.73 -5.95 -6.76
N LYS A 17 -19.58 -5.72 -7.76
CA LYS A 17 -20.40 -6.78 -8.37
C LYS A 17 -19.48 -7.68 -9.19
N ILE A 18 -19.54 -8.98 -8.93
CA ILE A 18 -18.84 -10.00 -9.70
C ILE A 18 -19.91 -10.90 -10.32
N GLU A 19 -19.84 -11.05 -11.64
CA GLU A 19 -20.70 -11.93 -12.41
C GLU A 19 -19.88 -13.16 -12.82
N ILE A 20 -20.42 -14.35 -12.54
CA ILE A 20 -19.80 -15.62 -12.85
C ILE A 20 -20.76 -16.41 -13.72
N THR A 21 -20.39 -16.59 -14.98
CA THR A 21 -21.17 -17.32 -15.99
C THR A 21 -20.67 -18.74 -16.12
N ASN A 22 -21.58 -19.72 -16.04
CA ASN A 22 -21.24 -21.11 -16.31
C ASN A 22 -21.40 -21.43 -17.81
N TYR A 23 -20.30 -21.31 -18.56
CA TYR A 23 -20.31 -21.53 -20.02
C TYR A 23 -20.64 -22.96 -20.44
N GLN A 24 -20.37 -23.96 -19.60
CA GLN A 24 -20.75 -25.35 -19.90
C GLN A 24 -22.26 -25.52 -19.88
N LYS A 25 -22.95 -24.89 -18.92
CA LYS A 25 -24.42 -24.89 -18.88
C LYS A 25 -25.01 -24.06 -20.01
N VAL A 26 -24.44 -22.88 -20.30
CA VAL A 26 -24.86 -22.06 -21.45
C VAL A 26 -24.80 -22.87 -22.74
N SER A 27 -23.69 -23.56 -23.00
CA SER A 27 -23.52 -24.42 -24.17
C SER A 27 -24.59 -25.51 -24.26
N LYS A 28 -24.85 -26.23 -23.16
CA LYS A 28 -25.92 -27.25 -23.11
C LYS A 28 -27.31 -26.65 -23.38
N THR A 29 -27.60 -25.48 -22.83
CA THR A 29 -28.91 -24.83 -23.05
C THR A 29 -29.08 -24.31 -24.47
N LEU A 30 -28.01 -23.82 -25.11
CA LEU A 30 -28.03 -23.35 -26.49
C LEU A 30 -28.17 -24.50 -27.51
N GLN A 31 -27.71 -25.71 -27.17
CA GLN A 31 -27.93 -26.90 -28.00
C GLN A 31 -29.40 -27.32 -28.07
N LEU A 32 -30.21 -26.96 -27.06
CA LEU A 32 -31.64 -27.27 -27.02
C LEU A 32 -32.48 -26.21 -27.74
N VAL A 33 -31.88 -25.09 -28.16
CA VAL A 33 -32.59 -24.03 -28.89
C VAL A 33 -32.88 -24.49 -30.30
N ASN A 34 -34.13 -24.33 -30.73
CA ASN A 34 -34.52 -24.59 -32.12
C ASN A 34 -34.13 -23.41 -33.01
N TRP A 35 -32.92 -23.47 -33.57
CA TRP A 35 -32.36 -22.41 -34.42
C TRP A 35 -33.10 -22.24 -35.75
N ASN A 36 -33.82 -23.26 -36.23
CA ASN A 36 -34.55 -23.17 -37.49
C ASN A 36 -35.67 -22.12 -37.45
N VAL A 37 -36.25 -21.87 -36.26
CA VAL A 37 -37.26 -20.82 -36.07
C VAL A 37 -36.64 -19.42 -36.16
N LEU A 38 -35.36 -19.29 -35.82
CA LEU A 38 -34.61 -18.03 -35.92
C LEU A 38 -34.21 -17.70 -37.36
N TRP A 39 -34.06 -18.71 -38.21
CA TRP A 39 -33.55 -18.55 -39.58
C TRP A 39 -34.65 -18.37 -40.63
N ASN A 40 -35.92 -18.52 -40.24
CA ASN A 40 -37.09 -18.35 -41.12
C ASN A 40 -37.63 -16.91 -41.16
N LEU A 41 -36.81 -15.92 -40.82
CA LEU A 41 -37.18 -14.50 -40.97
C LEU A 41 -36.71 -14.00 -42.34
N ASP A 42 -37.42 -13.05 -42.93
CA ASP A 42 -37.06 -12.51 -44.25
C ASP A 42 -35.91 -11.49 -44.19
N ASP A 43 -35.67 -10.89 -43.01
CA ASP A 43 -34.61 -9.89 -42.79
C ASP A 43 -33.44 -10.46 -41.97
N VAL A 44 -32.24 -10.40 -42.55
CA VAL A 44 -30.97 -10.80 -41.94
C VAL A 44 -30.66 -9.99 -40.67
N ASN A 45 -31.01 -8.70 -40.63
CA ASN A 45 -30.80 -7.89 -39.43
C ASN A 45 -31.68 -8.36 -38.28
N ASP A 46 -32.95 -8.65 -38.55
CA ASP A 46 -33.88 -9.19 -37.55
C ASP A 46 -33.43 -10.58 -37.05
N MET A 47 -32.89 -11.42 -37.94
CA MET A 47 -32.27 -12.70 -37.55
C MET A 47 -31.10 -12.46 -36.59
N TRP A 48 -30.22 -11.52 -36.89
CA TRP A 48 -29.06 -11.21 -36.06
C TRP A 48 -29.45 -10.64 -34.69
N VAL A 49 -30.45 -9.76 -34.65
CA VAL A 49 -30.97 -9.21 -33.39
C VAL A 49 -31.57 -10.32 -32.52
N LYS A 50 -32.41 -11.19 -33.09
CA LYS A 50 -33.00 -12.29 -32.33
C LYS A 50 -31.96 -13.33 -31.90
N PHE A 51 -30.96 -13.62 -32.73
CA PHE A 51 -29.82 -14.46 -32.37
C PHE A 51 -29.10 -13.89 -31.13
N CYS A 52 -28.72 -12.61 -31.20
CA CYS A 52 -28.04 -11.93 -30.10
C CYS A 52 -28.89 -11.91 -28.82
N ALA A 53 -30.21 -11.66 -28.95
CA ALA A 53 -31.13 -11.66 -27.82
C ALA A 53 -31.22 -13.05 -27.15
N THR A 54 -31.31 -14.11 -27.95
CA THR A 54 -31.39 -15.49 -27.46
C THR A 54 -30.10 -15.90 -26.74
N VAL A 55 -28.94 -15.59 -27.33
CA VAL A 55 -27.64 -15.85 -26.70
C VAL A 55 -27.50 -15.08 -25.40
N LYS A 56 -27.82 -13.77 -25.38
CA LYS A 56 -27.78 -12.94 -24.17
C LYS A 56 -28.71 -13.46 -23.08
N PHE A 57 -29.90 -13.94 -23.45
CA PHE A 57 -30.85 -14.53 -22.52
C PHE A 57 -30.27 -15.77 -21.83
N HIS A 58 -29.73 -16.73 -22.60
CA HIS A 58 -29.15 -17.94 -22.02
C HIS A 58 -27.88 -17.66 -21.21
N VAL A 59 -27.08 -16.67 -21.60
CA VAL A 59 -25.95 -16.19 -20.79
C VAL A 59 -26.45 -15.63 -19.46
N ALA A 60 -27.47 -14.76 -19.46
CA ALA A 60 -28.01 -14.16 -18.26
C ALA A 60 -28.60 -15.21 -17.29
N GLN A 61 -29.37 -16.18 -17.81
CA GLN A 61 -29.98 -17.26 -17.01
C GLN A 61 -28.94 -18.16 -16.32
N ASN A 62 -27.75 -18.28 -16.91
CA ASN A 62 -26.65 -19.09 -16.37
C ASN A 62 -25.54 -18.24 -15.72
N THR A 63 -25.81 -16.94 -15.50
CA THR A 63 -24.89 -16.04 -14.82
C THR A 63 -25.37 -15.81 -13.40
N SER A 64 -24.50 -16.12 -12.44
CA SER A 64 -24.72 -15.79 -11.04
C SER A 64 -24.01 -14.48 -10.71
N SER A 65 -24.69 -13.56 -10.04
CA SER A 65 -24.07 -12.33 -9.55
C SER A 65 -23.88 -12.40 -8.05
N LYS A 66 -22.70 -12.03 -7.57
CA LYS A 66 -22.41 -11.86 -6.15
C LYS A 66 -21.74 -10.51 -5.90
N PHE A 67 -22.09 -9.88 -4.80
CA PHE A 67 -21.39 -8.69 -4.33
C PHE A 67 -20.23 -9.13 -3.45
N MET A 68 -19.01 -8.74 -3.83
CA MET A 68 -17.83 -8.97 -3.02
C MET A 68 -17.42 -7.66 -2.34
N ARG A 69 -17.41 -7.66 -1.02
CA ARG A 69 -16.84 -6.54 -0.25
C ARG A 69 -15.35 -6.51 -0.51
N GLN A 70 -14.86 -5.40 -1.02
CA GLN A 70 -13.43 -5.15 -1.08
C GLN A 70 -12.95 -4.79 0.32
N SER A 71 -11.88 -5.45 0.76
CA SER A 71 -11.18 -5.01 1.95
C SER A 71 -10.62 -3.61 1.70
N SER A 72 -10.77 -2.71 2.67
CA SER A 72 -10.09 -1.41 2.65
C SER A 72 -8.58 -1.55 2.88
N THR A 73 -8.14 -2.71 3.39
CA THR A 73 -6.73 -3.05 3.50
C THR A 73 -6.20 -3.59 2.18
N LYS A 74 -5.01 -3.11 1.82
CA LYS A 74 -4.31 -3.54 0.60
C LYS A 74 -4.04 -5.05 0.67
N PRO A 75 -4.07 -5.78 -0.46
CA PRO A 75 -3.97 -7.25 -0.49
C PRO A 75 -2.73 -7.84 0.19
N TRP A 76 -1.64 -7.08 0.27
CA TRP A 76 -0.37 -7.49 0.90
C TRP A 76 -0.27 -7.15 2.39
N ILE A 77 -1.30 -6.52 2.97
CA ILE A 77 -1.36 -6.23 4.40
C ILE A 77 -2.07 -7.40 5.07
N ASP A 78 -1.30 -8.31 5.63
CA ASP A 78 -1.81 -9.41 6.42
C ASP A 78 -2.09 -9.01 7.88
N ASP A 79 -2.68 -9.95 8.62
CA ASP A 79 -3.00 -9.76 10.05
C ASP A 79 -1.75 -9.53 10.91
N GLY A 80 -0.60 -10.07 10.50
CA GLY A 80 0.69 -9.86 11.18
C GLY A 80 1.13 -8.40 11.10
N ILE A 81 1.07 -7.80 9.91
CA ILE A 81 1.36 -6.39 9.68
C ILE A 81 0.37 -5.51 10.46
N ILE A 82 -0.93 -5.84 10.46
CA ILE A 82 -1.93 -5.11 11.25
C ILE A 82 -1.59 -5.17 12.74
N ARG A 83 -1.20 -6.35 13.26
CA ARG A 83 -0.77 -6.53 14.65
C ARG A 83 0.44 -5.66 14.98
N MET A 84 1.45 -5.61 14.11
CA MET A 84 2.63 -4.76 14.28
C MET A 84 2.27 -3.26 14.28
N ILE A 85 1.39 -2.82 13.38
CA ILE A 85 0.91 -1.43 13.33
C ILE A 85 0.20 -1.07 14.65
N ARG A 86 -0.67 -1.95 15.15
CA ARG A 86 -1.38 -1.76 16.44
C ARG A 86 -0.39 -1.73 17.60
N TYR A 87 0.58 -2.63 17.63
CA TYR A 87 1.62 -2.69 18.65
C TYR A 87 2.44 -1.38 18.69
N LYS A 88 2.95 -0.92 17.54
CA LYS A 88 3.64 0.37 17.43
C LYS A 88 2.78 1.52 17.94
N LYS A 89 1.50 1.60 17.55
CA LYS A 89 0.58 2.63 18.03
C LYS A 89 0.43 2.58 19.55
N SER A 90 0.31 1.38 20.14
CA SER A 90 0.21 1.21 21.59
C SER A 90 1.46 1.69 22.34
N LEU A 91 2.66 1.39 21.81
CA LEU A 91 3.93 1.88 22.36
C LEU A 91 4.01 3.40 22.27
N TRP A 92 3.61 3.97 21.14
CA TRP A 92 3.59 5.41 20.94
C TRP A 92 2.64 6.12 21.91
N GLN A 93 1.46 5.55 22.14
CA GLN A 93 0.49 6.06 23.12
C GLN A 93 1.05 5.98 24.55
N ARG A 94 1.72 4.88 24.91
CA ARG A 94 2.41 4.75 26.21
C ARG A 94 3.50 5.80 26.37
N TYR A 95 4.34 5.98 25.34
CA TYR A 95 5.38 7.00 25.34
C TYR A 95 4.83 8.41 25.50
N ILE A 96 3.77 8.77 24.74
CA ILE A 96 3.13 10.09 24.88
C ILE A 96 2.56 10.28 26.28
N LYS A 97 1.88 9.25 26.83
CA LYS A 97 1.28 9.30 28.17
C LYS A 97 2.35 9.46 29.26
N ASN A 98 3.46 8.76 29.11
CA ASN A 98 4.58 8.74 30.06
C ASN A 98 5.69 9.73 29.68
N ARG A 99 5.44 10.68 28.78
CA ARG A 99 6.45 11.65 28.30
C ARG A 99 6.93 12.60 29.41
N ARG A 100 6.29 12.56 30.58
CA ARG A 100 6.66 13.27 31.81
C ARG A 100 7.53 12.43 32.76
N ASP A 101 7.72 11.14 32.48
CA ASP A 101 8.63 10.30 33.25
C ASP A 101 10.05 10.66 32.82
N THR A 102 10.78 11.32 33.73
CA THR A 102 12.23 11.45 33.62
C THR A 102 12.82 10.06 33.38
N VAL A 103 13.65 9.93 32.34
CA VAL A 103 14.36 8.69 32.06
C VAL A 103 15.22 8.40 33.28
N THR A 104 14.84 7.39 34.07
CA THR A 104 15.58 7.02 35.27
C THR A 104 16.71 6.08 34.86
N VAL A 105 17.95 6.55 35.00
CA VAL A 105 19.14 5.75 34.76
C VAL A 105 19.61 5.17 36.08
N ARG A 106 19.82 3.85 36.12
CA ARG A 106 20.36 3.18 37.31
C ARG A 106 21.87 3.41 37.35
N ASP A 107 22.33 4.06 38.42
CA ASP A 107 23.75 4.26 38.71
C ASP A 107 24.38 2.91 39.09
N ASN A 108 25.71 2.80 38.96
CA ASN A 108 26.48 1.58 39.29
C ASN A 108 26.41 1.20 40.78
N VAL A 109 25.81 2.06 41.62
CA VAL A 109 25.62 1.89 43.06
C VAL A 109 24.13 1.68 43.41
N VAL A 110 23.33 1.14 42.48
CA VAL A 110 21.91 0.76 42.67
C VAL A 110 20.92 1.93 42.82
N ASN A 111 21.39 3.18 42.88
CA ASN A 111 20.51 4.35 42.96
C ASN A 111 19.92 4.75 41.59
N LEU A 112 18.63 5.11 41.56
CA LEU A 112 17.95 5.63 40.37
C LEU A 112 18.20 7.14 40.26
N SER A 113 18.89 7.57 39.21
CA SER A 113 19.07 8.98 38.88
C SER A 113 17.86 9.49 38.12
N THR A 114 17.16 10.49 38.68
CA THR A 114 16.03 11.20 38.03
C THR A 114 16.46 12.46 37.29
N ASP A 115 17.72 12.89 37.45
CA ASP A 115 18.29 14.05 36.77
C ASP A 115 18.90 13.66 35.42
N ASN A 116 18.51 14.39 34.37
CA ASN A 116 18.95 14.17 32.99
C ASN A 116 20.45 14.43 32.82
N LYS A 117 21.03 15.41 33.52
CA LYS A 117 22.47 15.71 33.41
C LYS A 117 23.31 14.60 34.00
N ARG A 118 22.94 14.13 35.19
CA ARG A 118 23.57 12.98 35.84
C ARG A 118 23.42 11.70 35.02
N SER A 119 22.25 11.47 34.44
CA SER A 119 22.00 10.33 33.54
C SER A 119 22.89 10.34 32.31
N ALA A 120 23.07 11.50 31.66
CA ALA A 120 23.97 11.66 30.53
C ALA A 120 25.44 11.38 30.91
N SER A 121 25.88 11.85 32.09
CA SER A 121 27.23 11.56 32.60
C SER A 121 27.44 10.06 32.83
N ILE A 122 26.46 9.37 33.43
CA ILE A 122 26.52 7.92 33.66
C ILE A 122 26.62 7.16 32.34
N PHE A 123 25.87 7.59 31.31
CA PHE A 123 25.99 7.00 29.97
C PHE A 123 27.37 7.19 29.37
N VAL A 124 27.94 8.38 29.45
CA VAL A 124 29.30 8.65 28.95
C VAL A 124 30.31 7.75 29.65
N ASP A 125 30.22 7.61 30.96
CA ASP A 125 31.14 6.77 31.74
C ASP A 125 31.00 5.28 31.40
N THR A 126 29.76 4.79 31.26
CA THR A 126 29.50 3.39 30.90
C THR A 126 29.95 3.08 29.48
N PHE A 127 29.66 3.95 28.51
CA PHE A 127 30.13 3.80 27.14
C PHE A 127 31.64 3.86 27.04
N SER A 128 32.28 4.80 27.75
CA SER A 128 33.73 4.90 27.78
C SER A 128 34.36 3.65 28.37
N LYS A 129 33.77 3.02 29.38
CA LYS A 129 34.26 1.75 29.94
C LYS A 129 34.00 0.54 29.03
N ALA A 130 32.86 0.49 28.35
CA ALA A 130 32.46 -0.66 27.53
C ALA A 130 33.08 -0.66 26.12
N LEU A 131 33.35 0.52 25.54
CA LEU A 131 33.83 0.66 24.17
C LEU A 131 35.30 1.07 24.05
N SER A 132 36.02 1.32 25.14
CA SER A 132 37.44 1.73 25.09
C SER A 132 38.42 0.61 24.73
N ARG A 133 37.96 -0.64 24.69
CA ARG A 133 38.78 -1.77 24.27
C ARG A 133 38.17 -2.38 23.02
N GLU A 134 38.64 -1.91 21.86
CA GLU A 134 38.49 -2.68 20.62
C GLU A 134 39.14 -4.05 20.87
N PRO A 135 38.41 -5.17 20.70
CA PRO A 135 38.96 -6.48 20.98
C PRO A 135 40.17 -6.71 20.07
N ALA A 136 41.35 -6.92 20.67
CA ALA A 136 42.54 -7.27 19.92
C ALA A 136 42.33 -8.65 19.30
N GLY A 137 42.06 -8.67 18.00
CA GLY A 137 41.78 -9.88 17.24
C GLY A 137 41.19 -9.58 15.86
N PRO A 138 41.20 -10.55 14.94
CA PRO A 138 40.54 -10.38 13.66
C PRO A 138 39.03 -10.16 13.90
N LEU A 139 38.49 -9.09 13.30
CA LEU A 139 37.04 -8.84 13.27
C LEU A 139 36.31 -10.12 12.84
N PRO A 140 35.13 -10.42 13.42
CA PRO A 140 34.35 -11.58 13.03
C PRO A 140 34.10 -11.54 11.52
N LYS A 141 34.61 -12.53 10.81
CA LYS A 141 34.40 -12.66 9.36
C LYS A 141 32.91 -12.88 9.13
N THR A 142 32.23 -11.91 8.51
CA THR A 142 30.86 -12.11 8.05
C THR A 142 30.83 -13.29 7.09
N SER A 143 30.19 -14.40 7.48
CA SER A 143 30.08 -15.62 6.66
C SER A 143 29.22 -15.43 5.42
N THR A 144 28.51 -14.31 5.33
CA THR A 144 27.77 -13.91 4.15
C THR A 144 28.72 -13.35 3.10
N ARG A 145 28.82 -14.04 1.96
CA ARG A 145 29.25 -13.40 0.71
C ARG A 145 28.36 -12.16 0.56
N ARG A 146 28.92 -10.96 0.66
CA ARG A 146 28.26 -9.77 0.09
C ARG A 146 27.96 -10.14 -1.35
N ASN A 147 26.68 -10.16 -1.73
CA ASN A 147 26.32 -10.27 -3.14
C ASN A 147 27.11 -9.17 -3.87
N GLN A 148 28.01 -9.56 -4.77
CA GLN A 148 28.78 -8.65 -5.63
C GLN A 148 27.88 -8.05 -6.73
N ASN A 149 26.62 -7.79 -6.42
CA ASN A 149 25.74 -7.00 -7.26
C ASN A 149 26.10 -5.53 -7.04
N THR A 150 27.34 -5.20 -7.38
CA THR A 150 27.83 -3.83 -7.47
C THR A 150 27.20 -3.25 -8.73
N ILE A 151 26.18 -2.41 -8.53
CA ILE A 151 25.64 -1.59 -9.62
C ILE A 151 26.70 -0.52 -9.90
N SER A 152 27.65 -0.79 -10.79
CA SER A 152 28.71 0.15 -11.14
C SER A 152 28.19 1.33 -11.98
N HIS A 153 27.07 1.14 -12.67
CA HIS A 153 26.45 2.16 -13.51
C HIS A 153 24.95 2.28 -13.19
N VAL A 154 24.58 3.36 -12.49
CA VAL A 154 23.19 3.80 -12.36
C VAL A 154 22.99 4.95 -13.34
N THR A 155 22.22 4.72 -14.40
CA THR A 155 21.85 5.79 -15.33
C THR A 155 20.71 6.61 -14.71
N ILE A 156 21.05 7.74 -14.09
CA ILE A 156 20.06 8.69 -13.58
C ILE A 156 19.60 9.55 -14.76
N SER A 157 18.35 9.35 -15.21
CA SER A 157 17.75 10.21 -16.24
C SER A 157 16.90 11.32 -15.58
N PRO A 158 16.77 12.51 -16.22
CA PRO A 158 15.93 13.59 -15.71
C PRO A 158 14.48 13.15 -15.44
N LYS A 159 13.95 12.25 -16.28
CA LYS A 159 12.60 11.67 -16.12
C LYS A 159 12.46 10.85 -14.84
N LEU A 160 13.50 10.12 -14.43
CA LEU A 160 13.49 9.35 -13.18
C LEU A 160 13.52 10.26 -11.96
N VAL A 161 14.28 11.36 -12.02
CA VAL A 161 14.33 12.36 -10.96
C VAL A 161 12.98 13.09 -10.83
N GLU A 162 12.38 13.48 -11.95
CA GLU A 162 11.06 14.10 -11.98
C GLU A 162 9.99 13.20 -11.37
N ALA A 163 9.97 11.92 -11.75
CA ALA A 163 9.03 10.94 -11.19
C ALA A 163 9.22 10.75 -9.68
N ALA A 164 10.47 10.76 -9.21
CA ALA A 164 10.78 10.64 -7.79
C ALA A 164 10.30 11.87 -6.99
N ILE A 165 10.54 13.08 -7.51
CA ILE A 165 10.14 14.34 -6.86
C ILE A 165 8.61 14.46 -6.82
N LYS A 166 7.90 14.13 -7.91
CA LYS A 166 6.42 14.10 -7.95
C LYS A 166 5.81 13.07 -6.99
N GLY A 167 6.55 12.01 -6.66
CA GLY A 167 6.15 11.00 -5.68
C GLY A 167 6.32 11.42 -4.22
N LEU A 168 7.00 12.54 -3.93
CA LEU A 168 7.20 13.01 -2.56
C LEU A 168 5.90 13.56 -1.96
N LYS A 169 5.69 13.32 -0.66
CA LYS A 169 4.53 13.86 0.04
C LYS A 169 4.72 15.36 0.26
N SER A 170 3.78 16.17 -0.24
CA SER A 170 3.78 17.63 -0.17
C SER A 170 3.83 18.23 1.24
N ASN A 171 3.44 17.46 2.25
CA ASN A 171 3.43 17.86 3.66
C ASN A 171 4.58 17.22 4.47
N SER A 172 5.62 16.71 3.81
CA SER A 172 6.79 16.18 4.50
C SER A 172 7.57 17.32 5.17
N TYR A 173 8.07 17.05 6.37
CA TYR A 173 8.91 17.98 7.10
C TYR A 173 10.27 18.11 6.39
N PRO A 174 10.85 19.32 6.30
CA PRO A 174 12.16 19.51 5.67
C PRO A 174 13.24 18.72 6.41
N GLY A 175 14.24 18.28 5.65
CA GLY A 175 15.39 17.53 6.17
C GLY A 175 16.37 18.43 6.92
N LEU A 176 17.55 17.88 7.19
CA LEU A 176 18.65 18.61 7.84
C LEU A 176 19.17 19.79 7.00
N ASP A 177 18.91 19.75 5.70
CA ASP A 177 19.17 20.78 4.70
C ASP A 177 18.14 21.92 4.72
N ALA A 178 17.08 21.81 5.52
CA ALA A 178 15.95 22.74 5.60
C ALA A 178 15.17 22.93 4.28
N ILE A 179 15.40 22.09 3.27
CA ILE A 179 14.74 22.20 1.97
C ILE A 179 13.37 21.52 2.04
N SER A 180 12.32 22.25 1.67
CA SER A 180 10.96 21.72 1.66
C SER A 180 10.61 21.05 0.33
N VAL A 181 9.75 20.03 0.38
CA VAL A 181 9.23 19.33 -0.83
C VAL A 181 8.49 20.29 -1.77
N LYS A 182 7.86 21.33 -1.22
CA LYS A 182 7.17 22.36 -2.02
C LYS A 182 8.15 23.19 -2.84
N PHE A 183 9.31 23.49 -2.28
CA PHE A 183 10.36 24.23 -2.96
C PHE A 183 10.94 23.41 -4.13
N THR A 184 11.27 22.13 -3.90
CA THR A 184 11.77 21.25 -4.97
C THR A 184 10.75 21.01 -6.08
N SER A 185 9.46 20.92 -5.73
CA SER A 185 8.40 20.77 -6.73
C SER A 185 8.24 22.04 -7.57
N LYS A 186 8.30 23.21 -6.94
CA LYS A 186 8.24 24.50 -7.62
C LYS A 186 9.41 24.71 -8.59
N LEU A 187 10.63 24.33 -8.20
CA LEU A 187 11.80 24.38 -9.10
C LEU A 187 11.67 23.47 -10.32
N LEU A 188 10.99 22.35 -10.18
CA LEU A 188 10.70 21.43 -11.27
C LEU A 188 9.65 22.02 -12.23
N ASP A 189 8.62 22.65 -11.69
CA ASP A 189 7.55 23.29 -12.47
C ASP A 189 8.01 24.58 -13.20
N GLU A 190 9.00 25.29 -12.66
CA GLU A 190 9.59 26.49 -13.26
C GLU A 190 10.59 26.21 -14.39
N GLY A 191 10.84 24.93 -14.73
CA GLY A 191 11.61 24.55 -15.93
C GLY A 191 13.11 24.91 -15.89
N ILE A 192 13.66 25.22 -14.71
CA ILE A 192 15.05 25.72 -14.57
C ILE A 192 16.09 24.62 -14.86
N CYS A 193 15.70 23.35 -14.99
CA CYS A 193 16.61 22.23 -15.25
C CYS A 193 16.92 21.96 -16.75
N ASN A 194 16.82 22.96 -17.64
CA ASN A 194 17.20 22.80 -19.05
C ASN A 194 18.61 23.33 -19.40
N SER A 195 19.44 23.73 -18.42
CA SER A 195 20.77 24.31 -18.71
C SER A 195 21.94 23.79 -17.86
N CYS A 196 21.83 22.58 -17.29
CA CYS A 196 22.96 21.95 -16.59
C CYS A 196 23.17 20.50 -17.03
N VAL A 197 23.39 20.28 -18.33
CA VAL A 197 24.40 19.38 -18.93
C VAL A 197 24.66 19.90 -20.35
#